data_AF-A0A0C3CHD6-F1
#
_entry.id   AF-A0A0C3CHD6-F1
#
_cell.length_a   1.000
_cell.length_b   1.000
_cell.length_c   1.000
_cell.angle_alpha   90.00
_cell.angle_beta   90.00
_cell.angle_gamma   90.00
#
_symmetry.space_group_name_H-M   'P 1'
#
loop_
_entity.id
_entity.type
_entity.pdbx_description
1 polymer ?
#
loop_
_entity_poly.entity_id
_entity_poly.type
_entity_poly.pdbx_seq_one_letter_code
_entity_poly.pdbx_strand_id
1 'polypeptide(L)'
;MATPGLRWRGSNLGGGFGREGASRGWREGDSRGNRGNRGNRGNRWNRGDRGGRGGRGGDIQRGGPRLCQFIEQGEHCRYGENCFYSHDISNCNKHSNGKLADTPEEQREREDYNSWKRLVKTSPRPNDTRTIELLWKGALTILNEGNRDWKQMLPRDLEAEENYGREHIQVLLSMVSYTDGRATFVALAQPFLSVITHPAMLDCLSVDTFVGGLYNFISGSNGTRAVPFFQRLCTNLIDGYCESTVSKTSVEVTLIAMLISLREILKREQRAAFHEDLPDLINSIQNVTEATGIDGMSATFQVITNQSSEIRAMIARANGLLVDMEGQGVNDSVAHHLDTQFRLLRHDIFGELKEALGGLINAIADDPTLLDNSKLSLGDMRAYT
;
A
#
# COMPACT_ATOMS: atom_id res chain seq x y z
N MET A 1 26.77 36.35 47.48
CA MET A 1 26.64 36.36 48.96
C MET A 1 25.38 35.59 49.31
N ALA A 2 25.56 34.39 49.84
CA ALA A 2 24.49 33.56 50.38
C ALA A 2 24.33 33.85 51.89
N THR A 3 23.15 33.55 52.44
CA THR A 3 22.80 33.12 53.84
C THR A 3 21.39 33.64 54.24
N PRO A 4 20.73 33.13 55.31
CA PRO A 4 19.92 31.89 55.28
C PRO A 4 18.65 31.91 56.18
N GLY A 5 17.92 30.78 56.26
CA GLY A 5 17.04 30.39 57.38
C GLY A 5 15.61 30.94 57.32
N LEU A 6 14.56 30.12 57.44
CA LEU A 6 14.22 29.40 58.68
C LEU A 6 13.35 28.16 58.41
N ARG A 7 13.66 27.11 59.19
CA ARG A 7 12.82 25.94 59.48
C ARG A 7 11.59 26.34 60.29
N TRP A 8 10.43 25.76 59.97
CA TRP A 8 9.42 25.35 60.96
C TRP A 8 8.81 24.00 60.58
N ARG A 9 8.43 23.25 61.61
CA ARG A 9 8.19 21.80 61.66
C ARG A 9 6.77 21.56 62.20
N GLY A 10 6.00 20.67 61.56
CA GLY A 10 4.79 19.99 62.07
C GLY A 10 3.49 20.82 62.05
N SER A 11 2.29 20.29 61.77
CA SER A 11 1.84 18.89 61.70
C SER A 11 0.50 18.76 60.94
N ASN A 12 0.37 17.65 60.20
CA ASN A 12 -0.78 16.78 59.89
C ASN A 12 -2.21 17.32 59.69
N LEU A 13 -2.83 16.84 58.59
CA LEU A 13 -4.04 15.99 58.44
C LEU A 13 -4.56 16.23 56.99
N GLY A 14 -4.84 15.31 56.07
CA GLY A 14 -4.85 13.85 55.98
C GLY A 14 -5.40 13.47 54.57
N GLY A 15 -5.14 12.24 54.12
CA GLY A 15 -5.73 11.59 52.92
C GLY A 15 -5.04 11.94 51.59
N GLY A 16 -4.26 11.06 50.95
CA GLY A 16 -4.69 9.84 50.23
C GLY A 16 -4.96 10.24 48.76
N PHE A 17 -4.20 9.82 47.74
CA PHE A 17 -3.87 8.46 47.31
C PHE A 17 -2.53 8.42 46.56
N GLY A 18 -1.80 7.33 46.75
CA GLY A 18 -0.45 7.10 46.25
C GLY A 18 -0.38 6.75 44.76
N ARG A 19 0.69 7.24 44.14
CA ARG A 19 1.26 6.80 42.87
C ARG A 19 2.60 6.12 43.14
N GLU A 20 3.05 5.37 42.13
CA GLU A 20 4.40 4.80 41.95
C GLU A 20 4.68 3.54 42.77
N GLY A 21 5.36 2.51 42.26
CA GLY A 21 6.08 2.40 41.01
C GLY A 21 7.16 1.32 41.19
N ALA A 22 7.22 0.42 40.20
CA ALA A 22 8.43 -0.21 39.70
C ALA A 22 9.27 -1.17 40.62
N SER A 23 9.33 -2.42 40.14
CA SER A 23 10.56 -3.18 39.84
C SER A 23 10.97 -4.37 40.71
N ARG A 24 11.34 -5.43 39.97
CA ARG A 24 12.27 -6.55 40.24
C ARG A 24 11.69 -7.85 40.80
N GLY A 25 11.99 -8.94 40.08
CA GLY A 25 12.02 -10.30 40.62
C GLY A 25 11.83 -11.40 39.57
N TRP A 26 12.93 -11.84 38.94
CA TRP A 26 13.00 -13.14 38.24
C TRP A 26 13.33 -14.26 39.26
N ARG A 27 12.91 -15.50 38.92
CA ARG A 27 13.08 -16.83 39.60
C ARG A 27 11.91 -17.18 40.55
N GLU A 28 11.43 -18.40 40.70
CA GLU A 28 11.93 -19.77 40.43
C GLU A 28 10.75 -20.78 40.55
N GLY A 29 10.87 -21.99 39.99
CA GLY A 29 9.94 -23.13 40.18
C GLY A 29 9.41 -23.69 38.85
N ASP A 30 10.12 -24.48 38.05
CA ASP A 30 10.74 -25.80 38.28
C ASP A 30 9.73 -26.93 38.61
N SER A 31 9.41 -27.77 37.60
CA SER A 31 9.57 -29.23 37.63
C SER A 31 9.00 -29.88 36.36
N ARG A 32 9.88 -30.38 35.46
CA ARG A 32 10.25 -31.81 35.27
C ARG A 32 9.08 -32.66 34.72
N GLY A 33 9.18 -33.38 33.61
CA GLY A 33 10.28 -33.70 32.71
C GLY A 33 9.97 -35.03 32.01
N ASN A 34 10.47 -35.28 30.80
CA ASN A 34 11.14 -36.54 30.50
C ASN A 34 12.03 -36.45 29.26
N ARG A 35 13.21 -37.05 29.36
CA ARG A 35 14.29 -37.11 28.37
C ARG A 35 14.22 -38.41 27.57
N GLY A 36 14.86 -38.39 26.40
CA GLY A 36 15.44 -39.56 25.72
C GLY A 36 14.84 -39.72 24.32
N ASN A 37 15.59 -39.87 23.22
CA ASN A 37 16.88 -40.51 23.12
C ASN A 37 17.66 -40.04 21.87
N ARG A 38 18.98 -40.12 21.97
CA ARG A 38 19.98 -39.87 20.92
C ARG A 38 19.94 -40.97 19.85
N GLY A 39 20.30 -40.61 18.61
CA GLY A 39 20.56 -41.57 17.54
C GLY A 39 21.29 -40.94 16.35
N ASN A 40 22.61 -40.91 16.43
CA ASN A 40 23.56 -40.53 15.39
C ASN A 40 23.62 -41.60 14.27
N ARG A 41 23.74 -41.18 12.99
CA ARG A 41 24.27 -41.89 11.78
C ARG A 41 23.77 -41.10 10.56
N GLY A 42 24.57 -40.56 9.65
CA GLY A 42 25.79 -41.09 9.06
C GLY A 42 25.52 -41.31 7.56
N ASN A 43 26.22 -40.52 6.73
CA ASN A 43 26.40 -40.60 5.28
C ASN A 43 25.94 -41.90 4.57
N ARG A 44 25.25 -41.75 3.43
CA ARG A 44 25.55 -42.63 2.28
C ARG A 44 25.22 -42.00 0.94
N TRP A 45 26.31 -41.73 0.22
CA TRP A 45 26.41 -41.62 -1.21
C TRP A 45 25.87 -42.89 -1.88
N ASN A 46 25.15 -42.76 -3.00
CA ASN A 46 25.13 -43.83 -4.00
C ASN A 46 25.06 -43.24 -5.42
N ARG A 47 26.18 -43.40 -6.12
CA ARG A 47 26.37 -43.33 -7.57
C ARG A 47 26.56 -44.77 -8.07
N GLY A 48 26.05 -45.07 -9.26
CA GLY A 48 26.25 -46.32 -10.04
C GLY A 48 24.99 -47.18 -10.00
N ASP A 49 24.37 -47.63 -11.09
CA ASP A 49 24.84 -48.01 -12.43
C ASP A 49 23.69 -47.89 -13.45
N ARG A 50 23.94 -47.29 -14.63
CA ARG A 50 24.00 -47.91 -15.97
C ARG A 50 22.80 -48.75 -16.44
N GLY A 51 22.17 -48.28 -17.52
CA GLY A 51 21.78 -49.14 -18.66
C GLY A 51 20.33 -49.04 -19.11
N GLY A 52 20.08 -48.50 -20.32
CA GLY A 52 18.77 -48.62 -20.98
C GLY A 52 18.55 -47.63 -22.12
N ARG A 53 19.00 -48.00 -23.32
CA ARG A 53 18.68 -47.34 -24.61
C ARG A 53 17.22 -47.61 -25.02
N GLY A 54 16.59 -46.59 -25.60
CA GLY A 54 15.40 -46.67 -26.46
C GLY A 54 14.40 -45.57 -26.11
N GLY A 55 13.98 -44.62 -26.94
CA GLY A 55 14.18 -44.38 -28.36
C GLY A 55 12.90 -43.69 -28.88
N ARG A 56 13.05 -42.50 -29.51
CA ARG A 56 12.06 -41.75 -30.34
C ARG A 56 10.81 -41.24 -29.60
N GLY A 57 10.26 -40.05 -29.81
CA GLY A 57 10.44 -38.85 -30.64
C GLY A 57 9.53 -37.78 -29.99
N GLY A 58 9.49 -36.50 -30.29
CA GLY A 58 9.98 -35.62 -31.33
C GLY A 58 9.47 -34.22 -30.94
N ASP A 59 10.18 -33.19 -31.41
CA ASP A 59 9.79 -31.75 -31.53
C ASP A 59 10.99 -30.86 -31.19
N ILE A 60 11.91 -30.77 -32.15
CA ILE A 60 12.84 -29.67 -32.26
C ILE A 60 12.57 -29.00 -33.60
N GLN A 61 11.73 -27.97 -33.58
CA GLN A 61 11.73 -26.94 -34.61
C GLN A 61 11.68 -25.58 -33.93
N ARG A 62 12.87 -25.00 -33.71
CA ARG A 62 13.21 -23.56 -33.81
C ARG A 62 14.57 -23.34 -33.17
N GLY A 63 15.59 -23.16 -34.00
CA GLY A 63 16.94 -22.80 -33.58
C GLY A 63 17.93 -23.31 -34.59
N GLY A 64 18.63 -22.40 -35.28
CA GLY A 64 19.68 -22.75 -36.24
C GLY A 64 20.79 -23.62 -35.61
N PRO A 65 21.72 -24.14 -36.43
CA PRO A 65 22.76 -25.04 -35.97
C PRO A 65 23.58 -24.37 -34.85
N ARG A 66 23.55 -24.96 -33.66
CA ARG A 66 24.32 -24.47 -32.50
C ARG A 66 25.82 -24.54 -32.83
N LEU A 67 26.58 -23.54 -32.40
CA LEU A 67 28.04 -23.53 -32.53
C LEU A 67 28.67 -24.67 -31.74
N CYS A 68 29.78 -25.19 -32.23
CA CYS A 68 30.60 -26.16 -31.52
C CYS A 68 31.22 -25.50 -30.29
N GLN A 69 31.04 -26.11 -29.12
CA GLN A 69 31.52 -25.58 -27.84
C GLN A 69 33.05 -25.41 -27.80
N PHE A 70 33.81 -26.26 -28.51
CA PHE A 70 35.27 -26.11 -28.63
C PHE A 70 35.63 -24.85 -29.43
N ILE A 71 34.93 -24.59 -30.53
CA ILE A 71 35.12 -23.39 -31.35
C ILE A 71 34.66 -22.13 -30.60
N GLU A 72 33.57 -22.22 -29.83
CA GLU A 72 33.07 -21.13 -28.97
C GLU A 72 34.10 -20.72 -27.90
N GLN A 73 34.87 -21.69 -27.39
CA GLN A 73 35.94 -21.46 -26.41
C GLN A 73 37.28 -21.07 -27.05
N GLY A 74 37.34 -20.93 -28.38
CA GLY A 74 38.57 -20.60 -29.11
C GLY A 74 39.56 -21.77 -29.23
N GLU A 75 39.11 -22.99 -28.96
CA GLU A 75 39.90 -24.22 -29.05
C GLU A 75 39.69 -24.95 -30.38
N HIS A 76 40.67 -25.77 -30.79
CA HIS A 76 40.55 -26.62 -31.96
C HIS A 76 39.59 -27.79 -31.69
N CYS A 77 38.52 -27.91 -32.49
CA CYS A 77 37.55 -28.99 -32.36
C CYS A 77 38.16 -30.35 -32.68
N ARG A 78 38.13 -31.27 -31.72
CA ARG A 78 38.68 -32.63 -31.86
C ARG A 78 37.91 -33.53 -32.85
N TYR A 79 36.71 -33.12 -33.25
CA TYR A 79 35.84 -33.86 -34.17
C TYR A 79 35.99 -33.40 -35.63
N GLY A 80 36.80 -32.37 -35.89
CA GLY A 80 37.08 -31.86 -37.23
C GLY A 80 35.81 -31.49 -38.02
N GLU A 81 35.82 -31.72 -39.33
CA GLU A 81 34.71 -31.43 -40.24
C GLU A 81 33.47 -32.33 -40.03
N ASN A 82 33.59 -33.39 -39.23
CA ASN A 82 32.48 -34.30 -38.90
C ASN A 82 31.73 -33.88 -37.61
N CYS A 83 32.00 -32.68 -37.08
CA CYS A 83 31.27 -32.19 -35.92
C CYS A 83 29.80 -31.92 -36.26
N PHE A 84 28.89 -32.37 -35.39
CA PHE A 84 27.45 -32.11 -35.53
C PHE A 84 27.09 -30.62 -35.35
N TYR A 85 28.00 -29.83 -34.78
CA TYR A 85 27.80 -28.43 -34.43
C TYR A 85 28.55 -27.51 -35.41
N SER A 86 28.02 -26.31 -35.64
CA SER A 86 28.61 -25.35 -36.59
C SER A 86 29.99 -24.88 -36.15
N HIS A 87 30.94 -24.84 -37.08
CA HIS A 87 32.26 -24.22 -36.91
C HIS A 87 32.34 -22.82 -37.52
N ASP A 88 31.23 -22.34 -38.12
CA ASP A 88 31.17 -21.04 -38.77
C ASP A 88 30.79 -19.96 -37.74
N ILE A 89 31.81 -19.32 -37.18
CA ILE A 89 31.71 -18.24 -36.18
C ILE A 89 31.00 -17.01 -36.78
N SER A 90 30.91 -16.92 -38.11
CA SER A 90 30.31 -15.79 -38.82
C SER A 90 28.79 -15.76 -38.72
N ASN A 91 28.14 -16.90 -38.45
CA ASN A 91 26.69 -17.06 -38.61
C ASN A 91 25.95 -17.45 -37.32
N CYS A 92 26.62 -17.36 -36.17
CA CYS A 92 25.92 -17.40 -34.90
C CYS A 92 25.15 -16.09 -34.71
N ASN A 93 23.83 -16.16 -34.91
CA ASN A 93 22.91 -15.19 -34.35
C ASN A 93 23.17 -15.14 -32.85
N LYS A 94 24.00 -14.17 -32.44
CA LYS A 94 23.98 -13.62 -31.10
C LYS A 94 22.58 -13.03 -30.94
N HIS A 95 21.64 -13.86 -30.52
CA HIS A 95 20.62 -13.40 -29.59
C HIS A 95 21.34 -13.09 -28.27
N SER A 96 22.25 -12.13 -28.29
CA SER A 96 22.46 -11.30 -27.13
C SER A 96 21.07 -10.73 -26.85
N ASN A 97 20.48 -11.10 -25.72
CA ASN A 97 19.56 -10.20 -25.05
C ASN A 97 20.32 -8.88 -24.89
N GLY A 98 20.17 -8.01 -25.88
CA GLY A 98 20.69 -6.67 -25.89
C GLY A 98 19.88 -5.89 -24.88
N LYS A 99 20.14 -6.14 -23.59
CA LYS A 99 19.91 -5.13 -22.59
C LYS A 99 20.93 -4.05 -22.94
N LEU A 100 20.48 -3.05 -23.69
CA LEU A 100 21.20 -1.80 -23.88
C LEU A 100 21.77 -1.42 -22.50
N ALA A 101 23.05 -1.08 -22.43
CA ALA A 101 23.62 -0.59 -21.19
C ALA A 101 22.73 0.58 -20.71
N ASP A 102 22.25 0.50 -19.47
CA ASP A 102 21.38 1.52 -18.91
C ASP A 102 22.03 2.89 -19.12
N THR A 103 21.24 3.88 -19.52
CA THR A 103 21.74 5.24 -19.63
C THR A 103 22.25 5.73 -18.27
N PRO A 104 23.20 6.68 -18.22
CA PRO A 104 23.66 7.26 -16.96
C PRO A 104 22.53 7.86 -16.10
N GLU A 105 21.41 8.22 -16.73
CA GLU A 105 20.19 8.72 -16.09
C GLU A 105 19.39 7.58 -15.46
N GLU A 106 19.12 6.50 -16.20
CA GLU A 106 18.46 5.29 -15.68
C GLU A 106 19.23 4.66 -14.52
N GLN A 107 20.57 4.71 -14.55
CA GLN A 107 21.41 4.27 -13.44
C GLN A 107 21.17 5.09 -12.17
N ARG A 108 21.09 6.43 -12.28
CA ARG A 108 20.84 7.33 -11.15
C ARG A 108 19.45 7.12 -10.57
N GLU A 109 18.43 7.09 -11.43
CA GLU A 109 17.06 6.83 -10.98
C GLU A 109 16.94 5.51 -10.22
N ARG A 110 17.64 4.47 -10.68
CA ARG A 110 17.70 3.18 -9.99
C ARG A 110 18.39 3.29 -8.64
N GLU A 111 19.48 4.05 -8.53
CA GLU A 111 20.19 4.27 -7.27
C GLU A 111 19.34 5.06 -6.27
N ASP A 112 18.63 6.09 -6.74
CA ASP A 112 17.71 6.90 -5.94
C ASP A 112 16.53 6.07 -5.44
N TYR A 113 15.91 5.29 -6.35
CA TYR A 113 14.84 4.37 -6.00
C TYR A 113 15.29 3.33 -4.97
N ASN A 114 16.46 2.71 -5.18
CA ASN A 114 16.98 1.71 -4.25
C ASN A 114 17.33 2.31 -2.88
N SER A 115 17.80 3.55 -2.85
CA SER A 115 18.09 4.27 -1.61
C SER A 115 16.81 4.54 -0.82
N TRP A 116 15.75 4.99 -1.51
CA TRP A 116 14.41 5.12 -0.91
C TRP A 116 13.86 3.78 -0.44
N LYS A 117 13.97 2.72 -1.26
CA LYS A 117 13.47 1.36 -0.92
C LYS A 117 14.12 0.79 0.34
N ARG A 118 15.37 1.16 0.66
CA ARG A 118 16.02 0.78 1.92
C ARG A 118 15.34 1.40 3.15
N LEU A 119 14.80 2.62 3.02
CA LEU A 119 14.04 3.28 4.10
C LEU A 119 12.73 2.53 4.37
N VAL A 120 12.00 2.19 3.31
CA VAL A 120 10.75 1.42 3.37
C VAL A 120 10.95 0.03 3.98
N LYS A 121 12.08 -0.61 3.72
CA LYS A 121 12.45 -1.92 4.29
C LYS A 121 12.91 -1.88 5.75
N THR A 122 13.10 -0.69 6.30
CA THR A 122 13.53 -0.53 7.69
C THR A 122 12.33 -0.18 8.55
N SER A 123 12.11 -0.95 9.62
CA SER A 123 11.04 -0.67 10.58
C SER A 123 11.14 0.77 11.10
N PRO A 124 10.04 1.55 11.08
CA PRO A 124 10.07 2.91 11.58
C PRO A 124 10.37 2.95 13.08
N ARG A 125 11.10 3.99 13.48
CA ARG A 125 11.23 4.36 14.89
C ARG A 125 10.20 5.44 15.21
N PRO A 126 9.45 5.33 16.32
CA PRO A 126 8.51 6.38 16.71
C PRO A 126 9.22 7.72 16.83
N ASN A 127 8.61 8.77 16.27
CA ASN A 127 9.11 10.16 16.29
C ASN A 127 10.49 10.39 15.64
N ASP A 128 10.95 9.49 14.76
CA ASP A 128 12.14 9.74 13.93
C ASP A 128 11.78 10.66 12.76
N THR A 129 11.74 11.96 13.04
CA THR A 129 11.35 13.00 12.09
C THR A 129 12.21 13.00 10.83
N ARG A 130 13.52 12.72 10.96
CA ARG A 130 14.43 12.67 9.82
C ARG A 130 14.10 11.53 8.87
N THR A 131 13.85 10.33 9.40
CA THR A 131 13.48 9.18 8.56
C THR A 131 12.15 9.40 7.88
N ILE A 132 11.16 9.95 8.59
CA ILE A 132 9.84 10.32 8.01
C ILE A 132 10.02 11.33 6.87
N GLU A 133 10.81 12.38 7.10
CA GLU A 133 11.09 13.41 6.10
C GLU A 133 11.74 12.83 4.84
N LEU A 134 12.82 12.05 5.01
CA LEU A 134 13.54 11.44 3.90
C LEU A 134 12.68 10.47 3.11
N LEU A 135 11.84 9.69 3.80
CA LEU A 135 10.94 8.73 3.17
C LEU A 135 9.95 9.43 2.24
N TRP A 136 9.23 10.44 2.74
CA TRP A 136 8.16 11.07 1.98
C TRP A 136 8.68 12.06 0.94
N LYS A 137 9.79 12.77 1.21
CA LYS A 137 10.46 13.56 0.17
C LYS A 137 11.02 12.67 -0.94
N GLY A 138 11.66 11.55 -0.60
CA GLY A 138 12.17 10.59 -1.58
C GLY A 138 11.05 9.99 -2.43
N ALA A 139 9.92 9.62 -1.81
CA ALA A 139 8.73 9.16 -2.51
C ALA A 139 8.20 10.23 -3.49
N LEU A 140 8.14 11.49 -3.06
CA LEU A 140 7.68 12.59 -3.91
C LEU A 140 8.64 12.84 -5.09
N THR A 141 9.95 12.77 -4.87
CA THR A 141 10.95 12.87 -5.94
C THR A 141 10.75 11.76 -6.98
N ILE A 142 10.55 10.51 -6.55
CA ILE A 142 10.27 9.38 -7.47
C ILE A 142 9.01 9.65 -8.30
N LEU A 143 7.95 10.19 -7.68
CA LEU A 143 6.70 10.48 -8.38
C LEU A 143 6.80 11.66 -9.36
N ASN A 144 7.61 12.66 -9.04
CA ASN A 144 7.83 13.82 -9.92
C ASN A 144 8.75 13.45 -11.09
N GLU A 145 9.93 12.91 -10.78
CA GLU A 145 11.06 12.80 -11.69
C GLU A 145 11.25 11.38 -12.25
N GLY A 146 10.88 10.35 -11.50
CA GLY A 146 11.18 8.97 -11.88
C GLY A 146 10.45 8.51 -13.15
N ASN A 147 11.02 7.54 -13.86
CA ASN A 147 10.32 6.91 -14.97
C ASN A 147 9.02 6.20 -14.56
N ARG A 148 8.15 5.95 -15.54
CA ARG A 148 6.83 5.31 -15.33
C ARG A 148 6.91 4.05 -14.47
N ASP A 149 7.92 3.22 -14.69
CA ASP A 149 8.10 1.97 -13.96
C ASP A 149 8.35 2.22 -12.46
N TRP A 150 9.20 3.18 -12.12
CA TRP A 150 9.48 3.54 -10.71
C TRP A 150 8.28 4.18 -10.03
N LYS A 151 7.52 5.03 -10.74
CA LYS A 151 6.24 5.57 -10.23
C LYS A 151 5.25 4.46 -9.90
N GLN A 152 5.21 3.39 -10.72
CA GLN A 152 4.31 2.27 -10.50
C GLN A 152 4.78 1.31 -9.40
N MET A 153 6.11 1.19 -9.19
CA MET A 153 6.68 0.35 -8.14
C MET A 153 6.50 0.95 -6.74
N LEU A 154 6.45 2.28 -6.63
CA LEU A 154 6.31 2.98 -5.35
C LEU A 154 5.06 2.55 -4.53
N PRO A 155 3.82 2.59 -5.04
CA PRO A 155 2.65 2.15 -4.28
C PRO A 155 2.69 0.66 -3.96
N ARG A 156 3.29 -0.16 -4.82
CA ARG A 156 3.47 -1.61 -4.60
C ARG A 156 4.41 -1.86 -3.42
N ASP A 157 5.54 -1.17 -3.40
CA ASP A 157 6.51 -1.31 -2.31
C ASP A 157 6.00 -0.69 -0.99
N LEU A 158 5.14 0.33 -1.02
CA LEU A 158 4.50 0.86 0.18
C LEU A 158 3.44 -0.10 0.76
N GLU A 159 2.76 -0.86 -0.09
CA GLU A 159 1.68 -1.76 0.30
C GLU A 159 2.18 -3.16 0.66
N ALA A 160 3.31 -3.59 0.08
CA ALA A 160 3.88 -4.92 0.25
C ALA A 160 4.11 -5.30 1.72
N GLU A 161 3.64 -6.48 2.10
CA GLU A 161 3.76 -7.03 3.48
C GLU A 161 5.21 -7.27 3.93
N GLU A 162 6.15 -7.46 2.99
CA GLU A 162 7.57 -7.62 3.29
C GLU A 162 8.26 -6.30 3.71
N ASN A 163 7.60 -5.18 3.44
CA ASN A 163 8.07 -3.83 3.68
C ASN A 163 7.29 -3.19 4.83
N TYR A 164 7.83 -2.11 5.40
CA TYR A 164 7.20 -1.41 6.52
C TYR A 164 6.41 -0.16 6.10
N GLY A 165 5.91 -0.12 4.86
CA GLY A 165 5.29 1.09 4.29
C GLY A 165 4.03 1.53 5.05
N ARG A 166 3.17 0.58 5.42
CA ARG A 166 1.97 0.84 6.23
C ARG A 166 2.33 1.32 7.64
N GLU A 167 3.39 0.80 8.24
CA GLU A 167 3.89 1.19 9.55
C GLU A 167 4.45 2.61 9.50
N HIS A 168 5.16 2.99 8.43
CA HIS A 168 5.62 4.37 8.23
C HIS A 168 4.45 5.34 8.11
N ILE A 169 3.39 4.97 7.39
CA ILE A 169 2.13 5.73 7.33
C ILE A 169 1.54 5.85 8.73
N GLN A 170 1.41 4.75 9.46
CA GLN A 170 0.82 4.75 10.79
C GLN A 170 1.59 5.62 11.78
N VAL A 171 2.92 5.62 11.74
CA VAL A 171 3.76 6.46 12.60
C VAL A 171 3.50 7.93 12.33
N LEU A 172 3.40 8.36 11.06
CA LEU A 172 3.06 9.74 10.72
C LEU A 172 1.63 10.09 11.13
N LEU A 173 0.65 9.25 10.80
CA LEU A 173 -0.76 9.50 11.14
C LEU A 173 -0.96 9.58 12.65
N SER A 174 -0.21 8.80 13.44
CA SER A 174 -0.32 8.76 14.91
C SER A 174 0.62 9.73 15.63
N MET A 175 1.42 10.50 14.89
CA MET A 175 2.39 11.43 15.46
C MET A 175 1.66 12.53 16.24
N VAL A 176 2.14 12.79 17.46
CA VAL A 176 1.61 13.86 18.32
C VAL A 176 2.54 15.06 18.20
N SER A 177 1.99 16.21 17.83
CA SER A 177 2.69 17.49 17.80
C SER A 177 2.75 18.10 19.21
N TYR A 178 3.96 18.40 19.70
CA TYR A 178 4.16 19.26 20.87
C TYR A 178 4.17 20.73 20.44
N THR A 179 4.03 21.66 21.39
CA THR A 179 3.92 23.12 21.12
C THR A 179 5.02 23.65 20.20
N ASP A 180 6.25 23.17 20.36
CA ASP A 180 7.42 23.63 19.58
C ASP A 180 7.62 22.81 18.29
N GLY A 181 6.83 21.75 18.09
CA GLY A 181 6.94 20.80 16.97
C GLY A 181 5.89 20.97 15.87
N ARG A 182 5.06 22.01 15.94
CA ARG A 182 3.93 22.22 15.00
C ARG A 182 4.38 22.39 13.56
N ALA A 183 5.35 23.27 13.32
CA ALA A 183 5.93 23.50 12.00
C ALA A 183 6.60 22.24 11.45
N THR A 184 7.27 21.47 12.33
CA THR A 184 7.85 20.18 11.96
C THR A 184 6.78 19.19 11.53
N PHE A 185 5.67 19.09 12.26
CA PHE A 185 4.56 18.19 11.88
C PHE A 185 3.99 18.54 10.50
N VAL A 186 3.75 19.84 10.22
CA VAL A 186 3.29 20.30 8.90
C VAL A 186 4.32 19.96 7.80
N ALA A 187 5.61 20.22 8.06
CA ALA A 187 6.68 19.93 7.12
C ALA A 187 6.84 18.43 6.80
N LEU A 188 6.48 17.54 7.74
CA LEU A 188 6.48 16.09 7.54
C LEU A 188 5.21 15.60 6.84
N ALA A 189 4.05 16.21 7.14
CA ALA A 189 2.77 15.82 6.57
C ALA A 189 2.63 16.26 5.09
N GLN A 190 3.17 17.43 4.72
CA GLN A 190 2.97 17.99 3.38
C GLN A 190 3.55 17.10 2.25
N PRO A 191 4.78 16.54 2.34
CA PRO A 191 5.28 15.61 1.34
C PRO A 191 4.46 14.31 1.28
N PHE A 192 4.02 13.78 2.42
CA PHE A 192 3.15 12.60 2.48
C PHE A 192 1.82 12.85 1.74
N LEU A 193 1.15 13.96 2.04
CA LEU A 193 -0.08 14.33 1.36
C LEU A 193 0.14 14.50 -0.14
N SER A 194 1.23 15.17 -0.53
CA SER A 194 1.59 15.37 -1.94
C SER A 194 1.83 14.05 -2.68
N VAL A 195 2.40 13.04 -2.00
CA VAL A 195 2.57 11.68 -2.53
C VAL A 195 1.22 11.01 -2.77
N ILE A 196 0.36 10.93 -1.74
CA ILE A 196 -0.91 10.20 -1.88
C ILE A 196 -1.89 10.88 -2.84
N THR A 197 -1.80 12.20 -3.00
CA THR A 197 -2.62 12.95 -3.97
C THR A 197 -1.97 13.10 -5.34
N HIS A 198 -0.81 12.50 -5.59
CA HIS A 198 -0.09 12.70 -6.84
C HIS A 198 -0.86 12.06 -8.02
N PRO A 199 -0.91 12.69 -9.21
CA PRO A 199 -1.60 12.13 -10.38
C PRO A 199 -1.14 10.72 -10.76
N ALA A 200 0.16 10.43 -10.67
CA ALA A 200 0.69 9.08 -10.94
C ALA A 200 0.21 8.01 -9.92
N MET A 201 -0.28 8.42 -8.76
CA MET A 201 -0.93 7.54 -7.78
C MET A 201 -2.44 7.43 -8.06
N LEU A 202 -3.12 8.54 -8.36
CA LEU A 202 -4.58 8.57 -8.49
C LEU A 202 -5.12 8.14 -9.86
N ASP A 203 -4.42 8.47 -10.95
CA ASP A 203 -4.92 8.28 -12.32
C ASP A 203 -4.41 6.97 -12.97
N CYS A 204 -3.53 6.24 -12.28
CA CYS A 204 -2.86 5.09 -12.85
C CYS A 204 -3.56 3.77 -12.50
N LEU A 205 -4.30 3.20 -13.46
CA LEU A 205 -5.04 1.95 -13.28
C LEU A 205 -4.16 0.75 -12.86
N SER A 206 -2.90 0.69 -13.29
CA SER A 206 -2.02 -0.46 -12.99
C SER A 206 -1.54 -0.52 -11.54
N VAL A 207 -1.82 0.53 -10.75
CA VAL A 207 -1.52 0.58 -9.31
C VAL A 207 -2.76 0.79 -8.45
N ASP A 208 -3.95 0.91 -9.06
CA ASP A 208 -5.18 1.29 -8.37
C ASP A 208 -5.54 0.34 -7.22
N THR A 209 -5.30 -0.97 -7.38
CA THR A 209 -5.51 -1.95 -6.30
C THR A 209 -4.62 -1.66 -5.08
N PHE A 210 -3.33 -1.38 -5.29
CA PHE A 210 -2.39 -1.07 -4.21
C PHE A 210 -2.73 0.27 -3.56
N VAL A 211 -3.07 1.27 -4.38
CA VAL A 211 -3.49 2.60 -3.92
C VAL A 211 -4.80 2.49 -3.13
N GLY A 212 -5.76 1.68 -3.56
CA GLY A 212 -6.98 1.36 -2.82
C GLY A 212 -6.69 0.74 -1.46
N GLY A 213 -5.74 -0.21 -1.39
CA GLY A 213 -5.25 -0.78 -0.14
C GLY A 213 -4.63 0.26 0.79
N LEU A 214 -3.82 1.18 0.25
CA LEU A 214 -3.24 2.29 1.02
C LEU A 214 -4.32 3.24 1.53
N TYR A 215 -5.32 3.61 0.73
CA TYR A 215 -6.40 4.51 1.15
C TYR A 215 -7.33 3.86 2.19
N ASN A 216 -7.63 2.58 2.07
CA ASN A 216 -8.34 1.83 3.11
C ASN A 216 -7.53 1.84 4.43
N PHE A 217 -6.22 1.60 4.34
CA PHE A 217 -5.35 1.69 5.50
C PHE A 217 -5.30 3.12 6.07
N ILE A 218 -5.10 4.16 5.27
CA ILE A 218 -5.04 5.55 5.75
C ILE A 218 -6.36 5.94 6.43
N SER A 219 -7.50 5.54 5.86
CA SER A 219 -8.83 5.75 6.44
C SER A 219 -8.94 5.12 7.83
N GLY A 220 -8.52 3.85 7.96
CA GLY A 220 -8.89 3.04 9.12
C GLY A 220 -10.36 2.64 9.09
N SER A 221 -10.80 1.92 10.11
CA SER A 221 -12.20 1.50 10.23
C SER A 221 -13.10 2.73 10.28
N ASN A 222 -13.91 2.96 9.25
CA ASN A 222 -14.82 4.11 9.16
C ASN A 222 -14.12 5.48 9.32
N GLY A 223 -12.85 5.64 8.95
CA GLY A 223 -12.16 6.94 9.04
C GLY A 223 -11.44 7.22 10.37
N THR A 224 -11.39 6.26 11.30
CA THR A 224 -10.81 6.42 12.65
C THR A 224 -9.34 6.84 12.69
N ARG A 225 -8.58 6.66 11.60
CA ARG A 225 -7.18 7.12 11.51
C ARG A 225 -7.07 8.45 10.78
N ALA A 226 -7.77 8.58 9.65
CA ALA A 226 -7.70 9.75 8.81
C ALA A 226 -8.28 11.00 9.50
N VAL A 227 -9.47 10.90 10.09
CA VAL A 227 -10.18 12.08 10.63
C VAL A 227 -9.36 12.75 11.75
N PRO A 228 -8.87 12.04 12.78
CA PRO A 228 -8.05 12.67 13.82
C PRO A 228 -6.73 13.24 13.29
N PHE A 229 -6.13 12.61 12.28
CA PHE A 229 -4.91 13.12 11.65
C PHE A 229 -5.15 14.47 10.96
N PHE A 230 -6.20 14.57 10.16
CA PHE A 230 -6.53 15.82 9.48
C PHE A 230 -6.96 16.92 10.45
N GLN A 231 -7.68 16.58 11.52
CA GLN A 231 -8.02 17.54 12.58
C GLN A 231 -6.75 18.11 13.25
N ARG A 232 -5.81 17.24 13.65
CA ARG A 232 -4.51 17.68 14.18
C ARG A 232 -3.77 18.56 13.18
N LEU A 233 -3.81 18.22 11.89
CA LEU A 233 -3.17 19.02 10.86
C LEU A 233 -3.80 20.42 10.73
N CYS A 234 -5.13 20.53 10.78
CA CYS A 234 -5.81 21.83 10.84
C CYS A 234 -5.33 22.68 12.03
N THR A 235 -5.28 22.10 13.24
CA THR A 235 -4.80 22.81 14.44
C THR A 235 -3.35 23.28 14.27
N ASN A 236 -2.45 22.41 13.81
CA ASN A 236 -1.05 22.76 13.59
C ASN A 236 -0.85 23.82 12.50
N LEU A 237 -1.69 23.82 11.46
CA LEU A 237 -1.64 24.83 10.40
C LEU A 237 -2.06 26.21 10.91
N ILE A 238 -3.16 26.31 11.66
CA ILE A 238 -3.61 27.58 12.25
C ILE A 238 -2.57 28.11 13.22
N ASP A 239 -2.17 27.29 14.20
CA ASP A 239 -1.21 27.68 15.23
C ASP A 239 0.13 28.07 14.60
N GLY A 240 0.65 27.25 13.68
CA GLY A 240 1.92 27.49 13.00
C GLY A 240 1.89 28.74 12.11
N TYR A 241 0.74 29.04 11.50
CA TYR A 241 0.55 30.28 10.73
C TYR A 241 0.51 31.51 11.64
N CYS A 242 -0.24 31.45 12.75
CA CYS A 242 -0.29 32.54 13.75
C CYS A 242 1.08 32.83 14.36
N GLU A 243 1.90 31.80 14.57
CA GLU A 243 3.29 31.91 15.05
C GLU A 243 4.30 32.27 13.95
N SER A 244 3.84 32.48 12.71
CA SER A 244 4.69 32.79 11.54
C SER A 244 5.76 31.73 11.23
N THR A 245 5.56 30.49 11.68
CA THR A 245 6.45 29.35 11.43
C THR A 245 6.07 28.58 10.16
N VAL A 246 4.80 28.68 9.75
CA VAL A 246 4.28 28.10 8.51
C VAL A 246 3.88 29.23 7.57
N SER A 247 4.35 29.17 6.32
CA SER A 247 4.03 30.19 5.31
C SER A 247 2.61 30.01 4.76
N LYS A 248 2.01 31.12 4.28
CA LYS A 248 0.69 31.08 3.62
C LYS A 248 0.65 30.06 2.48
N THR A 249 1.67 30.02 1.64
CA THR A 249 1.76 29.05 0.52
C THR A 249 1.78 27.60 1.02
N SER A 250 2.48 27.30 2.12
CA SER A 250 2.47 25.97 2.71
C SER A 250 1.08 25.59 3.24
N VAL A 251 0.36 26.53 3.86
CA VAL A 251 -1.04 26.32 4.27
C VAL A 251 -1.92 26.01 3.06
N GLU A 252 -1.87 26.82 2.01
CA GLU A 252 -2.69 26.65 0.80
C GLU A 252 -2.46 25.28 0.14
N VAL A 253 -1.19 24.92 -0.08
CA VAL A 253 -0.82 23.61 -0.67
C VAL A 253 -1.29 22.46 0.20
N THR A 254 -1.12 22.57 1.52
CA THR A 254 -1.51 21.51 2.46
C THR A 254 -3.02 21.34 2.49
N LEU A 255 -3.80 22.43 2.52
CA LEU A 255 -5.27 22.37 2.52
C LEU A 255 -5.83 21.72 1.24
N ILE A 256 -5.29 22.07 0.08
CA ILE A 256 -5.70 21.45 -1.19
C ILE A 256 -5.41 19.94 -1.14
N ALA A 257 -4.20 19.55 -0.72
CA ALA A 257 -3.84 18.14 -0.65
C ALA A 257 -4.67 17.36 0.39
N MET A 258 -5.02 17.99 1.52
CA MET A 258 -5.94 17.42 2.52
C MET A 258 -7.32 17.15 1.92
N LEU A 259 -7.90 18.12 1.21
CA LEU A 259 -9.24 17.97 0.61
C LEU A 259 -9.27 16.93 -0.50
N ILE A 260 -8.24 16.87 -1.35
CA ILE A 260 -8.10 15.79 -2.35
C ILE A 260 -7.98 14.44 -1.63
N SER A 261 -7.16 14.34 -0.59
CA SER A 261 -6.99 13.10 0.18
C SER A 261 -8.30 12.65 0.82
N LEU A 262 -9.06 13.55 1.44
CA LEU A 262 -10.37 13.27 2.04
C LEU A 262 -11.37 12.79 1.00
N ARG A 263 -11.44 13.47 -0.15
CA ARG A 263 -12.30 13.05 -1.26
C ARG A 263 -11.97 11.65 -1.75
N GLU A 264 -10.69 11.33 -1.91
CA GLU A 264 -10.27 10.00 -2.35
C GLU A 264 -10.53 8.92 -1.29
N ILE A 265 -10.39 9.25 0.00
CA ILE A 265 -10.82 8.38 1.11
C ILE A 265 -12.33 8.09 1.00
N LEU A 266 -13.17 9.11 0.87
CA LEU A 266 -14.63 8.93 0.85
C LEU A 266 -15.13 8.18 -0.39
N LYS A 267 -14.45 8.33 -1.53
CA LYS A 267 -14.77 7.58 -2.75
C LYS A 267 -14.45 6.09 -2.61
N ARG A 268 -13.30 5.78 -2.01
CA ARG A 268 -12.76 4.41 -1.94
C ARG A 268 -13.26 3.64 -0.72
N GLU A 269 -13.47 4.35 0.39
CA GLU A 269 -13.98 3.83 1.66
C GLU A 269 -15.27 4.58 2.04
N GLN A 270 -16.38 4.19 1.41
CA GLN A 270 -17.68 4.85 1.62
C GLN A 270 -18.12 4.88 3.08
N ARG A 271 -17.68 3.91 3.90
CA ARG A 271 -18.02 3.87 5.33
C ARG A 271 -17.42 5.02 6.12
N ALA A 272 -16.32 5.62 5.64
CA ALA A 272 -15.74 6.79 6.27
C ALA A 272 -16.66 8.03 6.22
N ALA A 273 -17.64 8.04 5.30
CA ALA A 273 -18.64 9.12 5.23
C ALA A 273 -19.55 9.19 6.47
N PHE A 274 -19.64 8.11 7.25
CA PHE A 274 -20.42 8.03 8.48
C PHE A 274 -19.64 8.40 9.74
N HIS A 275 -18.38 8.84 9.62
CA HIS A 275 -17.61 9.24 10.80
C HIS A 275 -18.24 10.49 11.43
N GLU A 276 -18.53 10.42 12.73
CA GLU A 276 -19.27 11.45 13.47
C GLU A 276 -18.57 12.83 13.42
N ASP A 277 -17.24 12.85 13.57
CA ASP A 277 -16.46 14.09 13.57
C ASP A 277 -16.11 14.65 12.17
N LEU A 278 -16.59 14.01 11.09
CA LEU A 278 -16.25 14.44 9.73
C LEU A 278 -16.81 15.83 9.38
N PRO A 279 -18.07 16.20 9.73
CA PRO A 279 -18.56 17.56 9.53
C PRO A 279 -17.72 18.62 10.26
N ASP A 280 -17.28 18.32 11.49
CA ASP A 280 -16.44 19.20 12.28
C ASP A 280 -15.05 19.38 11.67
N LEU A 281 -14.50 18.32 11.05
CA LEU A 281 -13.28 18.42 10.27
C LEU A 281 -13.45 19.37 9.06
N ILE A 282 -14.56 19.28 8.32
CA ILE A 282 -14.79 20.20 7.18
C ILE A 282 -14.96 21.64 7.66
N ASN A 283 -15.63 21.87 8.79
CA ASN A 283 -15.72 23.19 9.40
C ASN A 283 -14.34 23.69 9.85
N SER A 284 -13.49 22.81 10.40
CA SER A 284 -12.11 23.14 10.76
C SER A 284 -11.26 23.55 9.56
N ILE A 285 -11.41 22.88 8.40
CA ILE A 285 -10.73 23.28 7.15
C ILE A 285 -11.16 24.68 6.69
N GLN A 286 -12.45 25.00 6.79
CA GLN A 286 -12.95 26.33 6.46
C GLN A 286 -12.43 27.39 7.43
N ASN A 287 -12.41 27.08 8.73
CA ASN A 287 -11.83 27.97 9.73
C ASN A 287 -10.36 28.26 9.46
N VAL A 288 -9.55 27.27 9.03
CA VAL A 288 -8.15 27.50 8.61
C VAL A 288 -8.11 28.48 7.43
N THR A 289 -9.00 28.29 6.45
CA THR A 289 -9.06 29.11 5.23
C THR A 289 -9.38 30.57 5.56
N GLU A 290 -10.34 30.80 6.46
CA GLU A 290 -10.74 32.12 6.93
C GLU A 290 -9.65 32.77 7.79
N ALA A 291 -9.09 32.04 8.76
CA ALA A 291 -8.08 32.54 9.68
C ALA A 291 -6.76 32.91 8.98
N THR A 292 -6.41 32.21 7.90
CA THR A 292 -5.19 32.48 7.14
C THR A 292 -5.34 33.58 6.08
N GLY A 293 -6.55 34.15 5.95
CA GLY A 293 -6.83 35.24 5.02
C GLY A 293 -6.54 34.86 3.58
N ILE A 294 -6.86 33.62 3.18
CA ILE A 294 -6.79 33.21 1.78
C ILE A 294 -7.79 34.09 1.00
N ASP A 295 -7.32 34.73 -0.07
CA ASP A 295 -8.12 35.68 -0.83
C ASP A 295 -9.32 34.96 -1.45
N GLY A 296 -10.53 35.45 -1.19
CA GLY A 296 -11.79 34.87 -1.70
C GLY A 296 -11.87 34.84 -3.23
N MET A 297 -11.08 35.68 -3.91
CA MET A 297 -10.99 35.71 -5.38
C MET A 297 -9.86 34.81 -5.93
N SER A 298 -9.04 34.21 -5.07
CA SER A 298 -7.96 33.34 -5.50
C SER A 298 -8.47 32.01 -6.04
N ALA A 299 -7.74 31.44 -7.01
CA ALA A 299 -8.00 30.10 -7.52
C ALA A 299 -7.96 29.04 -6.39
N THR A 300 -7.05 29.20 -5.43
CA THR A 300 -6.94 28.33 -4.23
C THR A 300 -8.25 28.32 -3.44
N PHE A 301 -8.82 29.49 -3.13
CA PHE A 301 -10.08 29.58 -2.39
C PHE A 301 -11.24 28.90 -3.12
N GLN A 302 -11.31 29.06 -4.44
CA GLN A 302 -12.33 28.41 -5.26
C GLN A 302 -12.19 26.88 -5.23
N VAL A 303 -10.97 26.36 -5.34
CA VAL A 303 -10.70 24.91 -5.23
C VAL A 303 -11.13 24.39 -3.87
N ILE A 304 -10.73 25.07 -2.78
CA ILE A 304 -11.08 24.69 -1.41
C ILE A 304 -12.60 24.66 -1.22
N THR A 305 -13.29 25.70 -1.68
CA THR A 305 -14.75 25.83 -1.54
C THR A 305 -15.50 24.75 -2.33
N ASN A 306 -15.09 24.50 -3.57
CA ASN A 306 -15.71 23.48 -4.42
C ASN A 306 -15.48 22.07 -3.86
N GLN A 307 -14.27 21.74 -3.42
CA GLN A 307 -14.00 20.42 -2.83
C GLN A 307 -14.72 20.24 -1.50
N SER A 308 -14.80 21.29 -0.67
CA SER A 308 -15.56 21.24 0.58
C SER A 308 -17.06 21.01 0.35
N SER A 309 -17.63 21.62 -0.68
CA SER A 309 -19.05 21.42 -1.02
C SER A 309 -19.30 20.02 -1.59
N GLU A 310 -18.40 19.49 -2.42
CA GLU A 310 -18.45 18.10 -2.90
C GLU A 310 -18.42 17.11 -1.74
N ILE A 311 -17.50 17.28 -0.78
CA ILE A 311 -17.38 16.39 0.38
C ILE A 311 -18.64 16.47 1.25
N ARG A 312 -19.16 17.68 1.51
CA ARG A 312 -20.45 17.83 2.22
C ARG A 312 -21.58 17.10 1.51
N ALA A 313 -21.63 17.19 0.18
CA ALA A 313 -22.64 16.48 -0.59
C ALA A 313 -22.45 14.96 -0.52
N MET A 314 -21.22 14.44 -0.46
CA MET A 314 -20.95 13.01 -0.22
C MET A 314 -21.48 12.57 1.15
N ILE A 315 -21.20 13.35 2.20
CA ILE A 315 -21.67 13.07 3.57
C ILE A 315 -23.20 13.11 3.63
N ALA A 316 -23.81 14.16 3.07
CA ALA A 316 -25.27 14.31 3.05
C ALA A 316 -25.96 13.17 2.30
N ARG A 317 -25.39 12.70 1.19
CA ARG A 317 -25.90 11.52 0.47
C ARG A 317 -25.79 10.25 1.31
N ALA A 318 -24.66 10.04 1.99
CA ALA A 318 -24.49 8.89 2.87
C ALA A 318 -25.52 8.91 4.01
N ASN A 319 -25.70 10.05 4.67
CA ASN A 319 -26.66 10.20 5.77
C ASN A 319 -28.12 10.15 5.30
N GLY A 320 -28.44 10.67 4.10
CA GLY A 320 -29.77 10.56 3.51
C GLY A 320 -30.19 9.11 3.30
N LEU A 321 -29.25 8.25 2.89
CA LEU A 321 -29.50 6.80 2.80
C LEU A 321 -29.86 6.19 4.16
N LEU A 322 -29.27 6.65 5.27
CA LEU A 322 -29.62 6.18 6.61
C LEU A 322 -31.02 6.62 7.03
N VAL A 323 -31.40 7.87 6.75
CA VAL A 323 -32.74 8.40 7.09
C VAL A 323 -33.83 7.69 6.29
N ASP A 324 -33.58 7.39 5.02
CA ASP A 324 -34.49 6.58 4.19
C ASP A 324 -34.63 5.14 4.75
N MET A 325 -33.56 4.59 5.34
CA MET A 325 -33.58 3.28 6.03
C MET A 325 -34.32 3.31 7.37
N GLU A 326 -34.28 4.42 8.12
CA GLU A 326 -34.99 4.57 9.40
C GLU A 326 -36.50 4.85 9.21
N GLY A 327 -36.88 5.52 8.12
CA GLY A 327 -38.28 5.79 7.77
C GLY A 327 -39.04 4.57 7.21
N GLN A 328 -38.33 3.57 6.68
CA GLN A 328 -38.89 2.29 6.26
C GLN A 328 -38.56 1.22 7.30
N GLY A 329 -39.49 0.98 8.24
CA GLY A 329 -39.50 -0.09 9.25
C GLY A 329 -38.27 -1.02 9.22
N VAL A 330 -37.34 -0.76 10.14
CA VAL A 330 -35.95 -1.25 10.27
C VAL A 330 -35.70 -2.75 9.97
N ASN A 331 -36.71 -3.61 10.01
CA ASN A 331 -36.55 -5.05 9.76
C ASN A 331 -36.63 -5.44 8.28
N ASP A 332 -37.49 -4.79 7.48
CA ASP A 332 -37.68 -5.18 6.07
C ASP A 332 -36.64 -4.52 5.15
N SER A 333 -36.20 -3.30 5.49
CA SER A 333 -35.23 -2.56 4.69
C SER A 333 -33.81 -3.11 4.80
N VAL A 334 -33.36 -3.51 6.00
CA VAL A 334 -32.06 -4.18 6.20
C VAL A 334 -32.06 -5.56 5.55
N ALA A 335 -33.17 -6.31 5.65
CA ALA A 335 -33.33 -7.58 4.96
C ALA A 335 -33.30 -7.40 3.43
N HIS A 336 -33.95 -6.36 2.90
CA HIS A 336 -33.94 -6.05 1.47
C HIS A 336 -32.56 -5.57 0.98
N HIS A 337 -31.85 -4.78 1.78
CA HIS A 337 -30.49 -4.32 1.43
C HIS A 337 -29.49 -5.46 1.49
N LEU A 338 -29.51 -6.30 2.53
CA LEU A 338 -28.70 -7.51 2.58
C LEU A 338 -29.06 -8.44 1.41
N ASP A 339 -30.34 -8.64 1.13
CA ASP A 339 -30.77 -9.47 0.00
C ASP A 339 -30.35 -8.88 -1.35
N THR A 340 -30.36 -7.55 -1.51
CA THR A 340 -29.86 -6.88 -2.72
C THR A 340 -28.35 -7.03 -2.86
N GLN A 341 -27.59 -6.80 -1.78
CA GLN A 341 -26.13 -6.98 -1.78
C GLN A 341 -25.75 -8.44 -2.00
N PHE A 342 -26.47 -9.39 -1.39
CA PHE A 342 -26.26 -10.83 -1.64
C PHE A 342 -26.70 -11.25 -3.03
N ARG A 343 -27.73 -10.64 -3.64
CA ARG A 343 -28.09 -10.91 -5.04
C ARG A 343 -27.05 -10.38 -6.01
N LEU A 344 -26.53 -9.16 -5.78
CA LEU A 344 -25.48 -8.57 -6.60
C LEU A 344 -24.19 -9.38 -6.47
N LEU A 345 -23.76 -9.70 -5.24
CA LEU A 345 -22.59 -10.56 -5.00
C LEU A 345 -22.77 -11.96 -5.60
N ARG A 346 -23.97 -12.55 -5.52
CA ARG A 346 -24.26 -13.84 -6.14
C ARG A 346 -24.26 -13.76 -7.66
N HIS A 347 -24.73 -12.67 -8.24
CA HIS A 347 -24.68 -12.44 -9.68
C HIS A 347 -23.24 -12.22 -10.15
N ASP A 348 -22.43 -11.48 -9.41
CA ASP A 348 -21.05 -11.22 -9.79
C ASP A 348 -20.15 -12.46 -9.64
N ILE A 349 -20.42 -13.32 -8.64
CA ILE A 349 -19.64 -14.56 -8.42
C ILE A 349 -20.18 -15.73 -9.26
N PHE A 350 -21.51 -15.89 -9.34
CA PHE A 350 -22.14 -17.08 -9.93
C PHE A 350 -22.96 -16.77 -11.19
N GLY A 351 -23.11 -15.51 -11.59
CA GLY A 351 -23.91 -15.13 -12.76
C GLY A 351 -23.30 -15.67 -14.05
N GLU A 352 -22.00 -15.46 -14.26
CA GLU A 352 -21.30 -16.01 -15.43
C GLU A 352 -21.35 -17.55 -15.46
N LEU A 353 -21.18 -18.20 -14.31
CA LEU A 353 -21.30 -19.66 -14.18
C LEU A 353 -22.72 -20.15 -14.49
N LYS A 354 -23.74 -19.43 -14.01
CA LYS A 354 -25.16 -19.77 -14.23
C LYS A 354 -25.54 -19.61 -15.70
N GLU A 355 -25.10 -18.55 -16.36
CA GLU A 355 -25.35 -18.34 -17.80
C GLU A 355 -24.63 -19.40 -18.65
N ALA A 356 -23.39 -19.75 -18.30
CA ALA A 356 -22.65 -20.81 -18.98
C ALA A 356 -23.31 -22.20 -18.79
N LEU A 357 -23.79 -22.51 -17.58
CA LEU A 357 -24.55 -23.75 -17.32
C LEU A 357 -25.92 -23.74 -17.98
N GLY A 358 -26.60 -22.58 -18.04
CA GLY A 358 -27.87 -22.42 -18.74
C GLY A 358 -27.73 -22.66 -20.24
N GLY A 359 -26.69 -22.09 -20.86
CA GLY A 359 -26.33 -22.35 -22.25
C GLY A 359 -26.01 -23.83 -22.50
N LEU A 360 -25.31 -24.48 -21.58
CA LEU A 360 -25.00 -25.91 -21.67
C LEU A 360 -26.25 -26.80 -21.56
N ILE A 361 -27.15 -26.52 -20.61
CA ILE A 361 -28.38 -27.29 -20.43
C ILE A 361 -29.29 -27.14 -21.66
N ASN A 362 -29.40 -25.94 -22.22
CA ASN A 362 -30.18 -25.72 -23.44
C ASN A 362 -29.56 -26.43 -24.65
N ALA A 363 -28.23 -26.40 -24.80
CA ALA A 363 -27.54 -27.12 -25.87
C ALA A 363 -27.72 -28.65 -25.77
N ILE A 364 -27.72 -29.21 -24.56
CA ILE A 364 -28.00 -30.64 -24.31
C ILE A 364 -29.47 -30.98 -24.56
N ALA A 365 -30.39 -30.05 -24.27
CA ALA A 365 -31.81 -30.22 -24.57
C ALA A 365 -32.08 -30.23 -26.09
N ASP A 366 -31.35 -29.41 -26.85
CA ASP A 366 -31.44 -29.33 -28.30
C ASP A 366 -30.71 -30.49 -29.02
N ASP A 367 -29.59 -30.98 -28.46
CA ASP A 367 -28.86 -32.16 -28.96
C ASP A 367 -28.38 -33.06 -27.81
N PRO A 368 -29.14 -34.12 -27.48
CA PRO A 368 -28.81 -35.05 -26.37
C PRO A 368 -27.51 -35.84 -26.58
N THR A 369 -27.00 -35.92 -27.81
CA THR A 369 -25.78 -36.69 -28.13
C THR A 369 -24.51 -36.01 -27.61
N LEU A 370 -24.60 -34.74 -27.19
CA LEU A 370 -23.51 -33.99 -26.56
C LEU A 370 -23.10 -34.54 -25.18
N LEU A 371 -23.95 -35.35 -24.53
CA LEU A 371 -23.63 -36.00 -23.26
C LEU A 371 -22.55 -37.09 -23.38
N ASP A 372 -22.37 -37.67 -24.58
CA ASP A 372 -21.40 -38.73 -24.83
C ASP A 372 -19.98 -38.19 -25.15
N ASN A 373 -19.84 -36.89 -25.35
CA ASN A 373 -18.58 -36.24 -25.68
C ASN A 373 -17.97 -35.54 -24.46
N SER A 374 -16.88 -36.09 -23.90
CA SER A 374 -16.25 -35.63 -22.65
C SER A 374 -15.47 -34.29 -22.76
N LYS A 375 -15.70 -33.47 -23.78
CA LYS A 375 -15.02 -32.18 -23.99
C LYS A 375 -16.05 -31.08 -24.27
N LEU A 376 -16.80 -30.73 -23.23
CA LEU A 376 -17.67 -29.55 -23.25
C LEU A 376 -16.82 -28.34 -22.89
N SER A 377 -16.61 -27.45 -23.85
CA SER A 377 -15.92 -26.18 -23.65
C SER A 377 -16.86 -25.19 -22.96
N LEU A 378 -16.92 -25.21 -21.63
CA LEU A 378 -17.39 -24.04 -20.90
C LEU A 378 -16.37 -22.93 -21.18
N GLY A 379 -16.80 -21.86 -21.85
CA GLY A 379 -15.96 -20.73 -22.22
C GLY A 379 -15.13 -20.19 -21.05
N ASP A 380 -14.07 -19.47 -21.40
CA ASP A 380 -12.96 -19.01 -20.54
C ASP A 380 -13.45 -18.27 -19.27
N MET A 381 -13.84 -19.02 -18.25
CA MET A 381 -14.26 -18.48 -16.95
C MET A 381 -13.03 -17.99 -16.20
N ARG A 382 -12.93 -16.66 -16.04
CA ARG A 382 -11.89 -16.05 -15.22
C ARG A 382 -12.31 -16.10 -13.76
N ALA A 383 -11.64 -16.91 -12.96
CA ALA A 383 -11.76 -16.83 -11.51
C ALA A 383 -11.06 -15.56 -11.03
N TYR A 384 -11.82 -14.58 -10.54
CA TYR A 384 -11.27 -13.44 -9.81
C TYR A 384 -10.90 -13.93 -8.40
N THR A 385 -9.60 -14.02 -8.09
CA THR A 385 -9.04 -14.34 -6.77
C THR A 385 -8.64 -13.10 -6.01
#